data_AF-A0A6A6E9I5-F1
#
_entry.id   AF-A0A6A6E9I5-F1
#
_cell.length_a   1.000
_cell.length_b   1.000
_cell.length_c   1.000
_cell.angle_alpha   90.00
_cell.angle_beta   90.00
_cell.angle_gamma   90.00
#
_symmetry.space_group_name_H-M   'P 1'
#
loop_
_entity.id
_entity.type
_entity.pdbx_description
1 polymer ?
#
loop_
_entity_poly.entity_id
_entity_poly.type
_entity_poly.pdbx_seq_one_letter_code
_entity_poly.pdbx_strand_id
1 'polypeptide(L)' 'GRRLFLTRRGYLSLGPKSAQEGDQVWLIHGYNAPFVLRQVQDGYELVGESYVHGIMCGEAV' A
#
# COMPACT_ATOMS: atom_id res chain seq x y z
N GLY A 1 0.05 -13.98 3.12
CA GLY A 1 0.24 -14.05 1.65
C GLY A 1 0.15 -12.66 1.06
N ARG A 2 0.71 -12.43 -0.14
CA ARG A 2 0.68 -11.12 -0.83
C ARG A 2 -0.20 -11.15 -2.07
N ARG A 3 -0.69 -9.99 -2.50
CA ARG A 3 -1.54 -9.80 -3.68
C ARG A 3 -1.01 -8.63 -4.52
N LEU A 4 -0.98 -8.83 -5.84
CA LEU A 4 -0.78 -7.76 -6.80
C LEU A 4 -2.09 -7.00 -7.01
N PHE A 5 -2.02 -5.68 -7.04
CA PHE A 5 -3.16 -4.82 -7.36
C PHE A 5 -2.69 -3.54 -8.04
N LEU A 6 -3.60 -2.91 -8.77
CA LEU A 6 -3.40 -1.59 -9.36
C LEU A 6 -4.11 -0.55 -8.51
N THR A 7 -3.41 0.52 -8.17
CA THR A 7 -4.04 1.69 -7.56
C THR A 7 -4.85 2.45 -8.62
N ARG A 8 -5.81 3.29 -8.19
CA ARG A 8 -6.60 4.14 -9.11
C ARG A 8 -5.74 5.10 -9.94
N ARG A 9 -4.53 5.41 -9.49
CA ARG A 9 -3.56 6.26 -10.19
C ARG A 9 -2.69 5.48 -11.19
N GLY A 10 -2.91 4.18 -11.35
CA GLY A 10 -2.18 3.33 -12.28
C GLY A 10 -0.89 2.72 -11.74
N TYR A 11 -0.54 2.93 -10.46
CA TYR A 11 0.63 2.28 -9.87
C TYR A 11 0.39 0.80 -9.61
N LEU A 12 1.33 -0.05 -10.02
CA LEU A 12 1.36 -1.46 -9.69
C LEU A 12 1.93 -1.66 -8.28
N SER A 13 1.20 -2.39 -7.46
CA SER A 13 1.52 -2.58 -6.05
C SER A 13 1.47 -4.05 -5.66
N LEU A 14 2.33 -4.43 -4.72
CA LEU A 14 2.34 -5.74 -4.08
C LEU A 14 2.14 -5.54 -2.57
N GLY A 15 0.97 -5.92 -2.06
CA GLY A 15 0.61 -5.71 -0.66
C GLY A 15 -0.07 -6.91 0.00
N PRO A 16 -0.76 -6.72 1.13
CA PRO A 16 -1.39 -7.78 1.90
C PRO A 16 -2.48 -8.51 1.09
N LYS A 17 -2.64 -9.82 1.29
CA LYS A 17 -3.73 -10.60 0.66
C LYS A 17 -5.13 -10.08 1.06
N SER A 18 -5.25 -9.43 2.21
CA SER A 18 -6.46 -8.79 2.74
C SER A 18 -6.78 -7.44 2.10
N ALA A 19 -5.90 -6.90 1.25
CA ALA A 19 -6.16 -5.67 0.52
C ALA A 19 -7.38 -5.82 -0.41
N GLN A 20 -8.26 -4.84 -0.39
CA GLN A 20 -9.52 -4.84 -1.11
C GLN A 20 -9.81 -3.47 -1.76
N GLU A 21 -10.82 -3.40 -2.61
CA GLU A 21 -11.26 -2.13 -3.20
C GLU A 21 -11.71 -1.14 -2.12
N GLY A 22 -11.29 0.11 -2.27
CA GLY A 22 -11.52 1.18 -1.28
C GLY A 22 -10.37 1.38 -0.30
N ASP A 23 -9.46 0.40 -0.17
CA ASP A 23 -8.22 0.60 0.58
C ASP A 23 -7.34 1.64 -0.11
N GLN A 24 -6.55 2.36 0.69
CA GLN A 24 -5.70 3.45 0.25
C GLN A 24 -4.23 3.13 0.52
N VAL A 25 -3.34 3.55 -0.37
CA VAL A 25 -1.90 3.42 -0.17
C VAL A 25 -1.34 4.74 0.32
N TRP A 26 -0.69 4.73 1.48
CA TRP A 26 -0.17 5.89 2.17
C TRP A 26 1.34 5.79 2.34
N LEU A 27 2.04 6.91 2.16
CA LEU A 27 3.42 7.08 2.60
C LEU A 27 3.40 7.73 3.97
N ILE A 28 3.79 6.98 5.00
CA ILE A 28 3.78 7.47 6.38
C ILE A 28 5.15 8.10 6.67
N HIS A 29 5.16 9.36 7.08
CA HIS A 29 6.38 10.06 7.43
C HIS A 29 7.16 9.29 8.52
N GLY A 30 8.47 9.11 8.30
CA GLY A 30 9.34 8.34 9.21
C GLY A 30 9.45 6.85 8.89
N TYR A 31 8.71 6.35 7.90
CA TYR A 31 8.84 4.97 7.41
C TYR A 31 9.35 4.94 5.97
N ASN A 32 10.12 3.89 5.64
CA ASN A 32 10.73 3.72 4.33
C ASN A 32 9.89 2.86 3.36
N ALA A 33 8.62 2.61 3.69
CA ALA A 33 7.73 1.79 2.88
C ALA A 33 6.30 2.39 2.83
N PRO A 34 5.57 2.21 1.72
CA PRO A 34 4.14 2.44 1.65
C PRO A 34 3.33 1.44 2.50
N PHE A 35 2.17 1.88 2.97
CA PHE A 35 1.22 1.07 3.73
C PHE A 35 -0.17 1.11 3.13
N VAL A 36 -0.87 0.00 3.20
CA VAL A 36 -2.30 -0.09 2.89
C VAL A 36 -3.09 0.25 4.15
N LEU A 37 -3.89 1.30 4.06
CA LEU A 37 -4.81 1.75 5.11
C LEU A 37 -6.26 1.58 4.64
N ARG A 38 -7.12 1.14 5.55
CA ARG A 38 -8.56 1.01 5.31
C ARG A 38 -9.30 2.05 6.13
N GLN A 39 -10.15 2.83 5.47
CA GLN A 39 -11.02 3.78 6.16
C GLN A 39 -12.07 3.02 6.97
N VAL A 40 -12.21 3.40 8.24
CA VAL A 40 -13.25 2.93 9.17
C VAL A 40 -14.02 4.14 9.72
N GLN A 41 -15.04 3.92 10.57
CA GLN A 41 -15.92 5.00 11.06
C GLN A 41 -15.13 6.18 11.64
N ASP A 42 -14.16 5.90 12.53
CA ASP A 42 -13.37 6.91 13.22
C ASP A 42 -11.86 6.76 12.96
N GLY A 43 -11.48 6.72 11.68
CA GLY A 43 -10.07 6.78 11.28
C GLY A 43 -9.68 5.72 10.27
N TYR A 44 -8.50 5.12 10.48
CA TYR A 44 -7.89 4.19 9.55
C TYR A 44 -7.33 2.97 10.27
N GLU A 45 -7.61 1.78 9.73
CA GLU A 45 -6.97 0.54 10.14
C GLU A 45 -5.74 0.26 9.25
N LEU A 46 -4.65 -0.17 9.86
CA LEU A 46 -3.46 -0.61 9.15
C LEU A 46 -3.67 -2.04 8.62
N VAL A 47 -3.87 -2.17 7.31
CA VAL A 47 -3.99 -3.49 6.64
C VAL A 47 -2.62 -4.16 6.50
N GLY A 48 -1.58 -3.37 6.24
CA GLY A 48 -0.19 -3.80 6.23
C GLY A 48 0.69 -3.08 5.21
N GLU A 49 1.96 -3.46 5.15
CA GLU A 49 2.94 -2.88 4.22
C GLU A 49 2.66 -3.24 2.76
N SER A 50 2.97 -2.31 1.86
CA SER A 50 2.91 -2.51 0.41
C SER A 50 4.19 -2.02 -0.24
N TYR A 51 4.64 -2.79 -1.22
CA TYR A 51 5.57 -2.29 -2.23
C TYR A 51 4.76 -1.60 -3.35
N VAL A 52 5.25 -0.47 -3.85
CA VAL A 52 4.62 0.28 -4.94
C VAL A 52 5.69 0.59 -5.98
N HIS A 53 5.55 -0.01 -7.15
CA HIS A 53 6.51 0.11 -8.23
C HIS A 53 6.59 1.57 -8.72
N GLY A 54 7.82 2.10 -8.83
CA GLY A 54 8.09 3.46 -9.28
C GLY A 54 7.88 4.55 -8.21
N ILE A 55 7.45 4.19 -6.99
CA ILE A 55 7.43 5.09 -5.83
C ILE A 55 8.51 4.69 -4.82
N MET A 56 8.75 3.40 -4.65
CA MET A 56 9.82 2.90 -3.80
C MET A 56 11.17 3.05 -4.51
N CYS A 57 12.13 3.74 -3.89
CA CYS A 57 13.51 3.80 -4.36
C CYS A 57 14.35 2.74 -3.63
N GLY A 58 14.86 1.76 -4.37
CA GLY A 58 15.63 0.61 -3.84
C GLY A 58 15.42 -0.69 -4.62
N GLU A 59 14.80 -0.62 -5.81
CA GLU A 59 14.33 -1.77 -6.57
C GLU A 59 15.42 -2.48 -7.39
N ALA A 60 16.65 -1.95 -7.35
CA ALA A 60 17.82 -2.55 -7.98
C ALA A 60 19.04 -2.47 -7.05
N VAL A 61 19.53 -3.63 -6.64
CA VAL A 61 20.94 -3.89 -6.28
C VAL A 61 21.55 -4.72 -7.39
#